data_AF-A0A7X5U243-F1
#
_entry.id   AF-A0A7X5U243-F1
#
_cell.length_a   1.000
_cell.length_b   1.000
_cell.length_c   1.000
_cell.angle_alpha   90.00
_cell.angle_beta   90.00
_cell.angle_gamma   90.00
#
_symmetry.space_group_name_H-M   'P 1'
#
loop_
_entity.id
_entity.type
_entity.pdbx_description
1 polymer ?
#
loop_
_entity_poly.entity_id
_entity_poly.type
_entity_poly.pdbx_seq_one_letter_code
_entity_poly.pdbx_strand_id
1 'polypeptide(L)'
;MKDAIWFLLITALGIPIGGWISAYVNAQISRATSRETALLSAAQKRRDTEIAQLRDAQSSLLEAATAVQSYVWYVDKEVRLRATIDDEDWHASREFIERAVIGAQQLRALARTLPTTELSDAYIAVERLIMDVVRGSDEDDAPDAWHNDVSGPQPDTISRAVNATADAIKQLYDTYPAEIGEKPSTPQITPRARTEN
;
A
#
# COMPACT_ATOMS: atom_id res chain seq x y z
N MET A 1 -12.82 68.61 24.71
CA MET A 1 -11.91 68.77 23.55
C MET A 1 -10.47 68.37 23.92
N LYS A 2 -10.27 67.15 24.43
CA LYS A 2 -8.94 66.57 24.67
C LYS A 2 -8.76 65.20 23.98
N ASP A 3 -9.81 64.70 23.32
CA ASP A 3 -9.80 63.36 22.69
C ASP A 3 -9.46 63.37 21.19
N ALA A 4 -9.37 64.56 20.57
CA ALA A 4 -9.04 64.68 19.14
C ALA A 4 -7.52 64.60 18.85
N ILE A 5 -6.66 64.71 19.86
CA ILE A 5 -5.20 64.60 19.71
C ILE A 5 -4.76 63.13 19.70
N TRP A 6 -5.54 62.23 20.34
CA TRP A 6 -5.20 60.82 20.43
C TRP A 6 -5.50 60.05 19.12
N PHE A 7 -6.49 60.49 18.35
CA PHE A 7 -6.86 59.84 17.08
C PHE A 7 -5.90 60.12 15.93
N LEU A 8 -5.20 61.27 15.94
CA LEU A 8 -4.20 61.62 14.90
C LEU A 8 -2.85 60.93 15.08
N LEU A 9 -2.50 60.50 16.31
CA LEU A 9 -1.28 59.71 16.56
C LEU A 9 -1.42 58.25 16.13
N ILE A 10 -2.63 57.68 16.18
CA ILE A 10 -2.88 56.29 15.77
C ILE A 10 -3.00 56.15 14.26
N THR A 11 -3.49 57.18 13.56
CA THR A 11 -3.61 57.12 12.10
C THR A 11 -2.28 57.38 11.37
N ALA A 12 -1.28 58.01 12.00
CA ALA A 12 0.05 58.21 11.42
C ALA A 12 0.98 56.98 11.54
N LEU A 13 0.69 56.04 12.45
CA LEU A 13 1.46 54.80 12.66
C LEU A 13 0.85 53.58 11.93
N GLY A 14 -0.29 53.75 11.26
CA GLY A 14 -1.07 52.65 10.68
C GLY A 14 -1.01 52.54 9.15
N ILE A 15 -0.23 53.38 8.45
CA ILE A 15 0.00 53.21 7.01
C ILE A 15 1.41 52.64 6.83
N PRO A 16 1.59 51.32 6.68
CA PRO A 16 2.80 50.81 6.07
C PRO A 16 2.78 51.23 4.59
N ILE A 17 3.28 52.43 4.32
CA ILE A 17 3.99 52.73 3.08
C ILE A 17 5.21 51.82 3.11
N GLY A 18 5.03 50.60 2.64
CA GLY A 18 6.03 49.53 2.65
C GLY A 18 5.89 48.61 1.46
N GLY A 19 5.33 49.12 0.36
CA GLY A 19 5.15 48.41 -0.90
C GLY A 19 6.43 48.10 -1.66
N TRP A 20 7.65 48.36 -1.15
CA TRP A 20 8.89 48.21 -1.95
C TRP A 20 10.08 47.48 -1.29
N ILE A 21 9.95 46.87 -0.11
CA ILE A 21 11.05 46.06 0.48
C ILE A 21 10.70 44.57 0.62
N SER A 22 9.42 44.19 0.54
CA SER A 22 8.98 42.79 0.67
C SER A 22 9.04 41.98 -0.63
N ALA A 23 9.36 42.57 -1.78
CA ALA A 23 9.37 41.86 -3.07
C ALA A 23 10.70 41.11 -3.37
N TYR A 24 11.83 41.54 -2.81
CA TYR A 24 13.13 40.94 -3.16
C TYR A 24 13.58 39.82 -2.21
N VAL A 25 13.18 39.90 -0.93
CA VAL A 25 13.49 38.84 0.06
C VAL A 25 12.47 37.69 0.01
N ASN A 26 11.20 37.97 -0.34
CA ASN A 26 10.21 36.90 -0.53
C ASN A 26 10.42 36.10 -1.82
N ALA A 27 11.05 36.63 -2.88
CA ALA A 27 11.21 35.85 -4.12
C ALA A 27 12.18 34.67 -3.98
N GLN A 28 13.21 34.77 -3.13
CA GLN A 28 14.14 33.67 -2.87
C GLN A 28 13.63 32.70 -1.80
N ILE A 29 13.04 33.23 -0.71
CA ILE A 29 12.44 32.38 0.33
C ILE A 29 11.20 31.67 -0.23
N SER A 30 10.33 32.35 -0.99
CA SER A 30 9.18 31.73 -1.66
C SER A 30 9.59 30.65 -2.65
N ARG A 31 10.69 30.77 -3.40
CA ARG A 31 11.14 29.70 -4.30
C ARG A 31 11.65 28.47 -3.55
N ALA A 32 12.38 28.66 -2.46
CA ALA A 32 12.84 27.55 -1.60
C ALA A 32 11.64 26.87 -0.93
N THR A 33 10.76 27.65 -0.30
CA THR A 33 9.54 27.13 0.35
C THR A 33 8.55 26.53 -0.65
N SER A 34 8.43 27.08 -1.87
CA SER A 34 7.58 26.50 -2.95
C SER A 34 8.15 25.21 -3.51
N ARG A 35 9.48 25.10 -3.62
CA ARG A 35 10.13 23.87 -4.05
C ARG A 35 10.04 22.79 -2.98
N GLU A 36 10.22 23.15 -1.72
CA GLU A 36 10.06 22.26 -0.57
C GLU A 36 8.61 21.78 -0.46
N THR A 37 7.63 22.68 -0.45
CA THR A 37 6.21 22.29 -0.46
C THR A 37 5.82 21.45 -1.68
N ALA A 38 6.38 21.74 -2.86
CA ALA A 38 6.17 20.91 -4.05
C ALA A 38 6.79 19.50 -3.90
N LEU A 39 7.98 19.38 -3.31
CA LEU A 39 8.63 18.09 -3.05
C LEU A 39 7.86 17.27 -2.01
N LEU A 40 7.41 17.91 -0.93
CA LEU A 40 6.60 17.28 0.09
C LEU A 40 5.26 16.80 -0.51
N SER A 41 4.59 17.65 -1.28
CA SER A 41 3.33 17.30 -1.96
C SER A 41 3.52 16.15 -2.97
N ALA A 42 4.64 16.13 -3.70
CA ALA A 42 4.96 15.03 -4.61
C ALA A 42 5.22 13.72 -3.85
N ALA A 43 5.94 13.78 -2.73
CA ALA A 43 6.18 12.62 -1.86
C ALA A 43 4.89 12.08 -1.25
N GLN A 44 4.01 12.97 -0.77
CA GLN A 44 2.69 12.63 -0.25
C GLN A 44 1.82 11.95 -1.34
N LYS A 45 1.72 12.56 -2.53
CA LYS A 45 0.97 11.95 -3.65
C LYS A 45 1.49 10.59 -4.07
N ARG A 46 2.82 10.41 -4.07
CA ARG A 46 3.42 9.10 -4.35
C ARG A 46 2.99 8.09 -3.29
N ARG A 47 3.05 8.48 -2.02
CA ARG A 47 2.65 7.61 -0.91
C ARG A 47 1.15 7.26 -0.97
N ASP A 48 0.29 8.21 -1.29
CA ASP A 48 -1.14 7.97 -1.51
C ASP A 48 -1.38 6.95 -2.63
N THR A 49 -0.61 7.05 -3.72
CA THR A 49 -0.69 6.11 -4.84
C THR A 49 -0.25 4.69 -4.43
N GLU A 50 0.85 4.58 -3.68
CA GLU A 50 1.33 3.29 -3.14
C GLU A 50 0.28 2.65 -2.21
N ILE A 51 -0.34 3.44 -1.33
CA ILE A 51 -1.42 2.97 -0.44
C ILE A 51 -2.64 2.52 -1.25
N ALA A 52 -3.07 3.30 -2.25
CA ALA A 52 -4.20 2.94 -3.10
C ALA A 52 -3.95 1.63 -3.84
N GLN A 53 -2.76 1.45 -4.43
CA GLN A 53 -2.37 0.21 -5.10
C GLN A 53 -2.42 -1.00 -4.17
N LEU A 54 -1.93 -0.87 -2.93
CA LEU A 54 -2.00 -1.97 -1.96
C LEU A 54 -3.43 -2.27 -1.50
N ARG A 55 -4.30 -1.26 -1.40
CA ARG A 55 -5.73 -1.49 -1.10
C ARG A 55 -6.45 -2.18 -2.24
N ASP A 56 -6.17 -1.80 -3.49
CA ASP A 56 -6.72 -2.48 -4.65
C ASP A 56 -6.24 -3.94 -4.71
N ALA A 57 -4.95 -4.17 -4.46
CA ALA A 57 -4.39 -5.51 -4.35
C ALA A 57 -5.01 -6.32 -3.19
N GLN A 58 -5.32 -5.69 -2.06
CA GLN A 58 -6.03 -6.34 -0.95
C GLN A 58 -7.45 -6.73 -1.36
N SER A 59 -8.16 -5.86 -2.09
CA SER A 59 -9.50 -6.15 -2.60
C SER A 59 -9.48 -7.37 -3.54
N SER A 60 -8.55 -7.42 -4.49
CA SER A 60 -8.40 -8.57 -5.40
C SER A 60 -8.02 -9.86 -4.66
N LEU A 61 -7.21 -9.77 -3.60
CA LEU A 61 -6.92 -10.90 -2.71
C LEU A 61 -8.19 -11.45 -2.05
N LEU A 62 -9.02 -10.58 -1.50
CA LEU A 62 -10.27 -10.98 -0.85
C LEU A 62 -11.28 -11.54 -1.85
N GLU A 63 -11.33 -11.00 -3.08
CA GLU A 63 -12.18 -11.51 -4.15
C GLU A 63 -11.77 -12.93 -4.58
N ALA A 64 -10.47 -13.16 -4.80
CA ALA A 64 -9.94 -14.48 -5.12
C ALA A 64 -10.15 -15.48 -3.97
N ALA A 65 -9.95 -15.04 -2.72
CA ALA A 65 -10.25 -15.83 -1.53
C ALA A 65 -11.74 -16.23 -1.48
N THR A 66 -12.64 -15.28 -1.74
CA THR A 66 -14.09 -15.53 -1.76
C THR A 66 -14.46 -16.51 -2.88
N ALA A 67 -13.80 -16.43 -4.04
CA ALA A 67 -14.03 -17.33 -5.16
C ALA A 67 -13.66 -18.78 -4.83
N VAL A 68 -12.45 -19.02 -4.28
CA VAL A 68 -12.04 -20.37 -3.88
C VAL A 68 -12.87 -20.91 -2.72
N GLN A 69 -13.24 -20.05 -1.77
CA GLN A 69 -14.15 -20.41 -0.69
C GLN A 69 -15.51 -20.86 -1.24
N SER A 70 -16.10 -20.06 -2.14
CA SER A 70 -17.38 -20.41 -2.76
C SER A 70 -17.29 -21.75 -3.51
N TYR A 71 -16.20 -21.99 -4.24
CA TYR A 71 -15.96 -23.27 -4.87
C TYR A 71 -15.93 -24.43 -3.87
N VAL A 72 -15.18 -24.29 -2.77
CA VAL A 72 -15.09 -25.33 -1.73
C VAL A 72 -16.42 -25.60 -1.03
N TRP A 73 -17.26 -24.57 -0.83
CA TRP A 73 -18.53 -24.70 -0.11
C TRP A 73 -19.70 -25.18 -0.97
N TYR A 74 -19.73 -24.83 -2.25
CA TYR A 74 -20.87 -25.11 -3.14
C TYR A 74 -20.64 -26.26 -4.11
N VAL A 75 -19.39 -26.68 -4.35
CA VAL A 75 -19.08 -27.87 -5.15
C VAL A 75 -18.89 -29.06 -4.23
N ASP A 76 -19.56 -30.17 -4.57
CA ASP A 76 -19.48 -31.40 -3.78
C ASP A 76 -18.04 -31.88 -3.65
N LYS A 77 -17.69 -32.33 -2.45
CA LYS A 77 -16.32 -32.74 -2.11
C LYS A 77 -15.81 -33.86 -3.03
N GLU A 78 -16.68 -34.80 -3.40
CA GLU A 78 -16.33 -35.93 -4.28
C GLU A 78 -15.97 -35.48 -5.70
N VAL A 79 -16.57 -34.37 -6.17
CA VAL A 79 -16.28 -33.76 -7.46
C VAL A 79 -15.01 -32.91 -7.36
N ARG A 80 -14.94 -32.03 -6.36
CA ARG A 80 -13.81 -31.11 -6.15
C ARG A 80 -12.47 -31.82 -5.96
N LEU A 81 -12.46 -32.97 -5.27
CA LEU A 81 -11.22 -33.68 -4.99
C LEU A 81 -10.65 -34.41 -6.20
N ARG A 82 -11.46 -34.73 -7.22
CA ARG A 82 -10.99 -35.43 -8.42
C ARG A 82 -10.34 -34.46 -9.39
N ALA A 83 -9.27 -34.91 -10.06
CA ALA A 83 -8.66 -34.15 -11.14
C ALA A 83 -9.43 -34.30 -12.45
N THR A 84 -10.06 -35.46 -12.65
CA THR A 84 -10.93 -35.73 -13.80
C THR A 84 -12.40 -35.60 -13.39
N ILE A 85 -13.08 -34.61 -13.97
CA ILE A 85 -14.50 -34.32 -13.74
C ILE A 85 -15.28 -34.75 -15.00
N ASP A 86 -16.45 -35.35 -14.85
CA ASP A 86 -17.30 -35.66 -15.99
C ASP A 86 -18.00 -34.40 -16.55
N ASP A 87 -18.60 -34.51 -17.74
CA ASP A 87 -19.20 -33.35 -18.40
C ASP A 87 -20.39 -32.75 -17.62
N GLU A 88 -21.15 -33.58 -16.89
CA GLU A 88 -22.33 -33.13 -16.15
C GLU A 88 -21.92 -32.32 -14.91
N ASP A 89 -20.99 -32.88 -14.11
CA ASP A 89 -20.42 -32.24 -12.93
C ASP A 89 -19.61 -30.99 -13.31
N TRP A 90 -18.92 -31.04 -14.45
CA TRP A 90 -18.23 -29.87 -15.02
C TRP A 90 -19.23 -28.75 -15.30
N HIS A 91 -20.32 -29.02 -16.02
CA HIS A 91 -21.31 -28.00 -16.33
C HIS A 91 -21.99 -27.41 -15.09
N ALA A 92 -22.23 -28.23 -14.06
CA ALA A 92 -22.80 -27.79 -12.79
C ALA A 92 -21.83 -26.91 -11.99
N SER A 93 -20.53 -27.23 -12.03
CA SER A 93 -19.50 -26.59 -11.19
C SER A 93 -18.73 -25.46 -11.89
N ARG A 94 -18.88 -25.35 -13.22
CA ARG A 94 -18.07 -24.49 -14.10
C ARG A 94 -17.94 -23.05 -13.61
N GLU A 95 -19.04 -22.43 -13.19
CA GLU A 95 -19.01 -21.03 -12.74
C GLU A 95 -18.09 -20.83 -11.52
N PHE A 96 -18.09 -21.78 -10.59
CA PHE A 96 -17.24 -21.71 -9.40
C PHE A 96 -15.77 -21.96 -9.75
N ILE A 97 -15.50 -22.94 -10.61
CA ILE A 97 -14.16 -23.26 -11.10
C ILE A 97 -13.57 -22.06 -11.86
N GLU A 98 -14.31 -21.49 -12.80
CA GLU A 98 -13.85 -20.36 -13.61
C GLU A 98 -13.51 -19.15 -12.74
N ARG A 99 -14.37 -18.80 -11.77
CA ARG A 99 -14.13 -17.69 -10.84
C ARG A 99 -12.87 -17.90 -10.02
N ALA A 100 -12.67 -19.11 -9.48
CA ALA A 100 -11.48 -19.43 -8.69
C ALA A 100 -10.19 -19.35 -9.53
N VAL A 101 -10.20 -19.93 -10.74
CA VAL A 101 -9.05 -19.90 -11.67
C VAL A 101 -8.72 -18.47 -12.10
N ILE A 102 -9.72 -17.66 -12.46
CA ILE A 102 -9.51 -16.26 -12.84
C ILE A 102 -8.93 -15.48 -11.65
N GLY A 103 -9.46 -15.67 -10.44
CA GLY A 103 -8.92 -15.07 -9.23
C GLY A 103 -7.45 -15.43 -9.01
N ALA A 104 -7.09 -16.71 -9.13
CA ALA A 104 -5.69 -17.15 -9.02
C ALA A 104 -4.77 -16.48 -10.06
N GLN A 105 -5.20 -16.43 -11.33
CA GLN A 105 -4.43 -15.78 -12.40
C GLN A 105 -4.24 -14.28 -12.16
N GLN A 106 -5.26 -13.60 -11.65
CA GLN A 106 -5.17 -12.19 -11.26
C GLN A 106 -4.17 -11.99 -10.12
N LEU A 107 -4.19 -12.84 -9.08
CA LEU A 107 -3.20 -12.76 -7.99
C LEU A 107 -1.78 -12.97 -8.50
N ARG A 108 -1.57 -13.91 -9.42
CA ARG A 108 -0.26 -14.12 -10.05
C ARG A 108 0.24 -12.90 -10.82
N ALA A 109 -0.67 -12.21 -11.52
CA ALA A 109 -0.33 -10.97 -12.21
C ALA A 109 0.01 -9.86 -11.22
N LEU A 110 -0.80 -9.69 -10.17
CA LEU A 110 -0.62 -8.69 -9.13
C LEU A 110 0.67 -8.89 -8.33
N ALA A 111 1.04 -10.14 -8.01
CA ALA A 111 2.24 -10.45 -7.25
C ALA A 111 3.50 -9.80 -7.84
N ARG A 112 3.59 -9.73 -9.18
CA ARG A 112 4.72 -9.13 -9.90
C ARG A 112 4.84 -7.61 -9.73
N THR A 113 3.76 -6.97 -9.29
CA THR A 113 3.70 -5.50 -9.09
C THR A 113 3.83 -5.09 -7.63
N LEU A 114 3.89 -6.05 -6.71
CA LEU A 114 3.96 -5.77 -5.28
C LEU A 114 5.35 -5.23 -4.89
N PRO A 115 5.42 -4.32 -3.90
CA PRO A 115 6.63 -3.57 -3.57
C PRO A 115 7.74 -4.42 -2.94
N THR A 116 7.41 -5.57 -2.36
CA THR A 116 8.38 -6.43 -1.66
C THR A 116 8.27 -7.88 -2.11
N THR A 117 9.39 -8.61 -2.01
CA THR A 117 9.46 -10.04 -2.33
C THR A 117 8.58 -10.85 -1.39
N GLU A 118 8.53 -10.50 -0.11
CA GLU A 118 7.71 -11.18 0.89
C GLU A 118 6.22 -11.07 0.56
N LEU A 119 5.77 -9.89 0.12
CA LEU A 119 4.37 -9.68 -0.23
C LEU A 119 4.01 -10.34 -1.57
N SER A 120 4.92 -10.30 -2.55
CA SER A 120 4.81 -11.09 -3.79
C SER A 120 4.67 -12.59 -3.49
N ASP A 121 5.54 -13.14 -2.65
CA ASP A 121 5.54 -14.56 -2.30
C ASP A 121 4.26 -14.96 -1.55
N ALA A 122 3.72 -14.09 -0.69
CA ALA A 122 2.44 -14.32 -0.04
C ALA A 122 1.28 -14.43 -1.04
N TYR A 123 1.22 -13.56 -2.06
CA TYR A 123 0.20 -13.63 -3.10
C TYR A 123 0.36 -14.85 -4.00
N ILE A 124 1.60 -15.22 -4.32
CA ILE A 124 1.91 -16.45 -5.07
C ILE A 124 1.50 -17.69 -4.25
N ALA A 125 1.69 -17.69 -2.93
CA ALA A 125 1.26 -18.79 -2.09
C ALA A 125 -0.27 -18.97 -2.12
N VAL A 126 -1.03 -17.87 -2.11
CA VAL A 126 -2.49 -17.92 -2.26
C VAL A 126 -2.88 -18.40 -3.66
N GLU A 127 -2.24 -17.92 -4.73
CA GLU A 127 -2.48 -18.43 -6.09
C GLU A 127 -2.28 -19.94 -6.16
N ARG A 128 -1.14 -20.44 -5.64
CA ARG A 128 -0.84 -21.87 -5.62
C ARG A 128 -1.89 -22.66 -4.85
N LEU A 129 -2.28 -22.19 -3.67
CA LEU A 129 -3.35 -22.81 -2.90
C LEU A 129 -4.63 -22.93 -3.73
N ILE A 130 -5.06 -21.85 -4.38
CA ILE A 130 -6.29 -21.87 -5.20
C ILE A 130 -6.15 -22.87 -6.34
N MET A 131 -5.02 -22.87 -7.05
CA MET A 131 -4.79 -23.79 -8.15
C MET A 131 -4.72 -25.25 -7.69
N ASP A 132 -4.12 -25.53 -6.54
CA ASP A 132 -4.06 -26.88 -5.96
C ASP A 132 -5.46 -27.35 -5.53
N VAL A 133 -6.27 -26.46 -4.97
CA VAL A 133 -7.67 -26.75 -4.60
C VAL A 133 -8.54 -27.06 -5.80
N VAL A 134 -8.40 -26.27 -6.88
CA VAL A 134 -9.22 -26.44 -8.10
C VAL A 134 -8.75 -27.63 -8.94
N ARG A 135 -7.45 -27.93 -8.92
CA ARG A 135 -6.89 -29.02 -9.73
C ARG A 135 -7.33 -30.40 -9.24
N GLY A 136 -7.50 -30.58 -7.93
CA GLY A 136 -7.76 -31.89 -7.35
C GLY A 136 -6.64 -32.92 -7.60
N SER A 137 -6.91 -34.17 -7.28
CA SER A 137 -6.03 -35.32 -7.53
C SER A 137 -6.87 -36.61 -7.67
N ASP A 138 -6.49 -37.47 -8.61
CA ASP A 138 -7.13 -38.79 -8.79
C ASP A 138 -6.46 -39.88 -7.92
N GLU A 139 -5.52 -39.52 -7.04
CA GLU A 139 -4.93 -40.46 -6.08
C GLU A 139 -5.88 -40.68 -4.89
N ASP A 140 -6.17 -41.94 -4.54
CA ASP A 140 -7.17 -42.33 -3.53
C ASP A 140 -6.96 -41.70 -2.14
N ASP A 141 -5.69 -41.44 -1.76
CA ASP A 141 -5.30 -40.84 -0.48
C ASP A 141 -4.77 -39.41 -0.62
N ALA A 142 -5.05 -38.73 -1.74
CA ALA A 142 -4.61 -37.37 -1.95
C ALA A 142 -5.18 -36.44 -0.86
N PRO A 143 -4.34 -35.64 -0.20
CA PRO A 143 -4.79 -34.82 0.90
C PRO A 143 -5.52 -33.58 0.36
N ASP A 144 -6.68 -33.25 0.92
CA ASP A 144 -7.49 -32.09 0.50
C ASP A 144 -6.72 -30.80 0.77
N ALA A 145 -6.24 -30.14 -0.30
CA ALA A 145 -5.39 -28.96 -0.22
C ALA A 145 -6.02 -27.83 0.61
N TRP A 146 -7.34 -27.63 0.49
CA TRP A 146 -8.06 -26.63 1.28
C TRP A 146 -8.05 -27.01 2.75
N HIS A 147 -8.42 -28.26 3.05
CA HIS A 147 -8.47 -28.75 4.43
C HIS A 147 -7.09 -28.69 5.09
N ASN A 148 -6.03 -29.06 4.37
CA ASN A 148 -4.66 -29.01 4.89
C ASN A 148 -4.22 -27.59 5.23
N ASP A 149 -4.58 -26.59 4.41
CA ASP A 149 -4.21 -25.20 4.66
C ASP A 149 -4.93 -24.65 5.90
N VAL A 150 -6.24 -24.88 6.00
CA VAL A 150 -7.06 -24.35 7.10
C VAL A 150 -6.87 -25.10 8.42
N SER A 151 -6.48 -26.38 8.40
CA SER A 151 -6.20 -27.18 9.60
C SER A 151 -4.73 -27.20 9.99
N GLY A 152 -3.85 -26.73 9.09
CA GLY A 152 -2.41 -26.69 9.27
C GLY A 152 -1.92 -25.55 10.17
N PRO A 153 -0.62 -25.18 10.06
CA PRO A 153 -0.02 -24.10 10.82
C PRO A 153 -0.74 -22.76 10.61
N GLN A 154 -1.19 -22.15 11.70
CA GLN A 154 -1.90 -20.88 11.69
C GLN A 154 -0.94 -19.68 11.75
N PRO A 155 -1.25 -18.55 11.07
CA PRO A 155 -2.44 -18.32 10.26
C PRO A 155 -2.40 -19.10 8.94
N ASP A 156 -3.56 -19.45 8.39
CA ASP A 156 -3.71 -20.05 7.06
C ASP A 156 -3.12 -19.15 5.96
N THR A 157 -2.94 -19.68 4.74
CA THR A 157 -2.23 -18.97 3.68
C THR A 157 -2.91 -17.67 3.27
N ILE A 158 -4.25 -17.63 3.23
CA ILE A 158 -5.03 -16.42 2.89
C ILE A 158 -4.88 -15.40 4.02
N SER A 159 -5.05 -15.82 5.27
CA SER A 159 -4.89 -14.95 6.44
C SER A 159 -3.47 -14.35 6.53
N ARG A 160 -2.42 -15.13 6.21
CA ARG A 160 -1.04 -14.62 6.15
C ARG A 160 -0.89 -13.54 5.09
N ALA A 161 -1.44 -13.74 3.89
CA ALA A 161 -1.37 -12.73 2.83
C ALA A 161 -2.14 -11.45 3.20
N VAL A 162 -3.34 -11.57 3.79
CA VAL A 162 -4.13 -10.43 4.26
C VAL A 162 -3.38 -9.63 5.32
N ASN A 163 -2.78 -10.31 6.30
CA ASN A 163 -1.99 -9.67 7.35
C ASN A 163 -0.74 -9.00 6.78
N ALA A 164 -0.02 -9.64 5.87
CA ALA A 164 1.14 -9.06 5.21
C ALA A 164 0.79 -7.78 4.43
N THR A 165 -0.35 -7.76 3.72
CA THR A 165 -0.83 -6.56 3.03
C THR A 165 -1.22 -5.47 4.02
N ALA A 166 -1.91 -5.82 5.11
CA ALA A 166 -2.29 -4.87 6.15
C ALA A 166 -1.07 -4.24 6.84
N ASP A 167 -0.05 -5.03 7.13
CA ASP A 167 1.21 -4.57 7.71
C ASP A 167 1.97 -3.64 6.74
N ALA A 168 2.00 -3.97 5.45
CA ALA A 168 2.59 -3.10 4.43
C ALA A 168 1.86 -1.76 4.31
N ILE A 169 0.52 -1.76 4.31
CA ILE A 169 -0.28 -0.52 4.30
C ILE A 169 -0.01 0.30 5.57
N LYS A 170 0.02 -0.36 6.74
CA LYS A 170 0.32 0.31 8.01
C LYS A 170 1.71 0.94 7.98
N GLN A 171 2.72 0.24 7.47
CA GLN A 171 4.08 0.79 7.33
C GLN A 171 4.12 2.03 6.42
N LEU A 172 3.32 2.07 5.36
CA LEU A 172 3.21 3.25 4.49
C LEU A 172 2.57 4.44 5.22
N TYR A 173 1.61 4.20 6.11
CA TYR A 173 1.03 5.24 6.97
C TYR A 173 2.00 5.70 8.07
N ASP A 174 2.71 4.77 8.71
CA ASP A 174 3.69 5.07 9.77
C ASP A 174 4.87 5.89 9.21
N THR A 175 5.21 5.69 7.93
CA THR A 175 6.26 6.43 7.20
C THR A 175 5.70 7.49 6.26
N TYR A 176 4.50 8.00 6.55
CA TYR A 176 3.86 9.03 5.75
C TYR A 176 4.63 10.36 5.88
N PRO A 177 4.98 11.02 4.77
CA PRO A 177 5.76 12.25 4.81
C PRO A 177 4.92 13.40 5.38
N ALA A 178 5.11 13.68 6.67
CA ALA A 178 4.52 14.82 7.38
C ALA A 178 5.40 16.08 7.29
N GLU A 179 6.72 15.90 7.22
CA GLU A 179 7.72 16.97 7.14
C GLU A 179 8.83 16.56 6.15
N ILE A 180 9.50 17.55 5.54
CA ILE A 180 10.71 17.29 4.75
C ILE A 180 11.83 17.17 5.78
N GLY A 181 12.37 15.97 5.98
CA GLY A 181 13.42 15.72 6.95
C GLY A 181 14.50 16.81 6.91
N GLU A 182 14.84 17.37 8.07
CA GLU A 182 15.91 18.35 8.20
C GLU A 182 17.13 17.85 7.46
N LYS A 183 17.51 18.59 6.42
CA LYS A 183 18.81 18.42 5.77
C LYS A 183 19.85 18.58 6.89
N PRO A 184 20.73 17.59 7.17
CA PRO A 184 21.72 17.76 8.21
C PRO A 184 22.55 19.01 7.89
N SER A 185 22.41 20.02 8.74
CA SER A 185 23.04 21.30 8.56
C SER A 185 24.53 21.19 8.85
N THR A 186 25.29 21.18 7.75
CA THR A 186 26.65 21.72 7.62
C THR A 186 27.80 20.82 8.10
N PRO A 187 28.84 20.60 7.25
CA PRO A 187 30.05 19.90 7.65
C PRO A 187 30.75 20.63 8.81
N GLN A 188 31.16 19.88 9.83
CA GLN A 188 32.09 20.36 10.84
C GLN A 188 33.40 20.76 10.13
N ILE A 189 33.58 22.06 9.89
CA ILE A 189 34.88 22.62 9.56
C ILE A 189 35.68 22.55 10.86
N THR A 190 36.49 21.51 10.99
CA THR A 190 37.48 21.40 12.07
C THR A 190 38.42 22.62 11.97
N PRO A 191 38.61 23.41 13.04
CA PRO A 191 39.57 24.51 13.01
C PRO A 191 40.97 23.90 12.80
N ARG A 192 41.68 24.35 11.75
CA ARG A 192 43.12 24.08 11.62
C ARG A 192 43.80 24.60 12.87
N ALA A 193 44.36 23.69 13.67
CA ALA A 193 45.28 24.05 14.73
C ALA A 193 46.45 24.81 14.12
N ARG A 194 46.58 26.07 14.54
CA ARG A 194 47.72 26.94 14.27
C ARG A 194 48.88 26.41 15.12
N THR A 195 49.84 25.73 14.51
CA THR A 195 51.13 25.50 15.15
C THR A 195 51.94 26.77 14.99
N GLU A 196 51.94 27.61 16.03
CA GLU A 196 52.95 28.64 16.24
C GLU A 196 54.17 27.99 16.92
N ASN A 197 55.35 28.27 16.34
CA ASN A 197 56.73 28.13 16.82
C ASN A 197 57.27 26.75 17.21
#